data_AF-A0A921DUI3-F1
#
_entry.id   AF-A0A921DUI3-F1
#
_cell.length_a   1.000
_cell.length_b   1.000
_cell.length_c   1.000
_cell.angle_alpha   90.00
_cell.angle_beta   90.00
_cell.angle_gamma   90.00
#
_symmetry.space_group_name_H-M   'P 1'
#
loop_
_entity.id
_entity.type
_entity.pdbx_description
1 polymer ?
#
loop_
_entity_poly.entity_id
_entity_poly.type
_entity_poly.pdbx_seq_one_letter_code
_entity_poly.pdbx_strand_id
1 'polypeptide(L)' 'MKKFLFIPALCLLFASCGGDKGPDGGGVPSLKVEPSSLDFAAVSAPSQSVTVTAVNVEWEVRVSDTASAWL' A
#
# COMPACT_ATOMS: atom_id res chain seq x y z
N MET A 1 -7.38 57.53 -11.03
CA MET A 1 -6.62 56.46 -10.35
C MET A 1 -7.59 55.37 -9.90
N LYS A 2 -7.71 54.28 -10.65
CA LYS A 2 -8.51 53.10 -10.31
C LYS A 2 -7.62 51.88 -10.53
N LYS A 3 -7.42 51.11 -9.47
CA LYS A 3 -6.31 50.19 -9.29
C LYS A 3 -6.59 48.88 -10.04
N PHE A 4 -5.66 48.50 -10.91
CA PHE A 4 -5.60 47.22 -11.59
C PHE A 4 -5.43 46.09 -10.58
N LEU A 5 -6.22 45.02 -10.71
CA LEU A 5 -5.84 43.67 -10.26
C LEU A 5 -6.37 42.68 -11.29
N PHE A 6 -5.57 42.47 -12.34
CA PHE A 6 -5.65 41.29 -13.20
C PHE A 6 -5.19 40.09 -12.37
N ILE A 7 -6.08 39.14 -12.11
CA ILE A 7 -5.75 37.84 -11.51
C ILE A 7 -5.61 36.86 -12.66
N PRO A 8 -4.40 36.43 -13.07
CA PRO A 8 -4.28 35.31 -13.97
C PRO A 8 -4.63 34.04 -13.20
N ALA A 9 -5.75 33.42 -13.56
CA ALA A 9 -6.09 32.07 -13.12
C ALA A 9 -5.05 31.10 -13.69
N LEU A 10 -4.00 30.85 -12.92
CA LEU A 10 -2.99 29.85 -13.20
C LEU A 10 -3.64 28.47 -13.00
N CYS A 11 -4.02 27.83 -14.11
CA CYS A 11 -4.47 26.44 -14.12
C CYS A 11 -3.32 25.53 -13.67
N LEU A 12 -3.32 25.14 -12.39
CA LEU A 12 -2.48 24.04 -11.89
C LEU A 12 -3.09 22.71 -12.31
N LEU A 13 -2.74 22.25 -13.51
CA LEU A 13 -2.90 20.85 -13.88
C LEU A 13 -1.82 20.05 -13.14
N PHE A 14 -2.14 19.56 -11.95
CA PHE A 14 -1.40 18.42 -11.40
C PHE A 14 -1.83 17.18 -12.19
N ALA A 15 -1.16 16.95 -13.30
CA ALA A 15 -1.08 15.64 -13.92
C ALA A 15 -0.37 14.69 -12.94
N SER A 16 -1.11 14.14 -11.97
CA SER A 16 -0.64 13.00 -11.18
C SER A 16 -0.82 11.73 -12.01
N CYS A 17 -0.14 11.69 -13.15
CA CYS A 17 0.29 10.43 -13.74
C CYS A 17 1.67 10.18 -13.13
N GLY A 18 1.70 9.57 -11.95
CA GLY A 18 2.92 9.07 -11.34
C GLY A 18 3.43 7.86 -12.12
N GLY A 19 3.94 8.10 -13.33
CA GLY A 19 4.81 7.17 -14.03
C GLY A 19 6.24 7.59 -13.79
N ASP A 20 6.88 7.03 -12.76
CA ASP A 20 8.34 7.05 -12.65
C ASP A 20 8.86 5.86 -11.85
N LYS A 21 9.31 4.82 -12.56
CA LYS A 21 10.43 3.94 -12.17
C LYS A 21 11.13 3.44 -13.43
N GLY A 22 12.15 4.19 -13.84
CA GLY A 22 13.50 3.77 -14.24
C GLY A 22 13.72 2.67 -15.29
N PRO A 23 14.76 2.81 -16.14
CA PRO A 23 15.22 1.72 -17.01
C PRO A 23 15.92 0.64 -16.17
N ASP A 24 15.80 -0.62 -16.61
CA ASP A 24 16.47 -1.83 -16.11
C ASP A 24 15.69 -2.70 -15.07
N GLY A 25 14.89 -3.66 -15.58
CA GLY A 25 14.88 -5.03 -15.01
C GLY A 25 13.76 -5.49 -14.06
N GLY A 26 12.63 -4.80 -13.90
CA GLY A 26 11.59 -5.20 -12.94
C GLY A 26 10.43 -6.01 -13.57
N GLY A 27 10.33 -7.31 -13.30
CA GLY A 27 9.19 -8.15 -13.73
C GLY A 27 7.79 -7.67 -13.27
N VAL A 28 6.73 -8.37 -13.71
CA VAL A 28 5.34 -8.01 -13.39
C VAL A 28 5.14 -7.86 -11.86
N PRO A 29 4.58 -6.73 -11.37
CA PRO A 29 4.29 -6.54 -9.96
C PRO A 29 3.42 -7.67 -9.41
N SER A 30 3.83 -8.29 -8.29
CA SER A 30 3.05 -9.37 -7.69
C SER A 30 3.25 -9.48 -6.18
N LEU A 31 2.23 -9.99 -5.50
CA LEU A 31 2.25 -10.29 -4.06
C LEU A 31 1.64 -11.69 -3.85
N LYS A 32 2.38 -12.57 -3.20
CA LYS A 32 1.92 -13.92 -2.84
C LYS A 32 2.02 -14.08 -1.32
N VAL A 33 0.99 -14.67 -0.73
CA VAL A 33 0.90 -14.89 0.72
C VAL A 33 0.53 -16.34 0.98
N GLU A 34 1.33 -17.05 1.78
CA GLU A 34 1.10 -18.45 2.13
C GLU A 34 1.44 -18.74 3.61
N PRO A 35 0.56 -19.43 4.35
CA PRO A 35 -0.78 -19.86 3.97
C PRO A 35 -1.77 -18.67 3.88
N SER A 36 -2.88 -18.85 3.16
CA SER A 36 -3.93 -17.83 3.02
C SER A 36 -4.91 -17.80 4.19
N SER A 37 -4.84 -18.79 5.09
CA SER A 37 -5.66 -18.91 6.29
C SER A 37 -4.85 -19.53 7.41
N LEU A 38 -5.21 -19.19 8.66
CA LEU A 38 -4.61 -19.73 9.87
C LEU A 38 -5.73 -20.20 10.78
N ASP A 39 -5.56 -21.37 11.37
CA ASP A 39 -6.47 -21.94 12.36
C ASP A 39 -5.81 -21.95 13.73
N PHE A 40 -6.48 -21.42 14.74
CA PHE A 40 -5.96 -21.36 16.10
C PHE A 40 -6.84 -22.19 17.03
N ALA A 41 -6.20 -22.98 17.90
CA ALA A 41 -6.90 -23.60 19.02
C ALA A 41 -7.41 -22.53 19.99
N ALA A 42 -8.54 -22.78 20.64
CA ALA A 42 -9.15 -21.80 21.56
C ALA A 42 -8.26 -21.44 22.76
N VAL A 43 -7.36 -22.34 23.17
CA VAL A 43 -6.47 -22.16 24.33
C VAL A 43 -5.08 -22.65 23.96
N SER A 44 -4.06 -21.85 24.29
CA SER A 44 -2.63 -22.19 24.12
C SER A 44 -2.25 -22.61 22.70
N ALA A 45 -2.82 -21.97 21.68
CA ALA A 45 -2.41 -22.18 20.30
C ALA A 45 -0.93 -21.79 20.13
N PRO A 46 -0.11 -22.62 19.44
CA PRO A 46 1.26 -22.25 19.13
C PRO A 46 1.31 -21.09 18.13
N SER A 47 2.43 -20.36 18.11
CA SER A 47 2.69 -19.35 17.10
C SER A 47 2.73 -19.97 15.70
N GLN A 48 2.21 -19.24 14.71
CA GLN A 48 2.20 -19.63 13.30
C GLN A 48 2.89 -18.55 12.47
N SER A 49 3.39 -18.94 11.29
CA SER A 49 4.12 -18.04 10.39
C SER A 49 3.42 -17.94 9.05
N VAL A 50 3.43 -16.73 8.47
CA VAL A 50 2.96 -16.45 7.11
C VAL A 50 4.12 -15.92 6.29
N THR A 51 4.30 -16.46 5.10
CA THR A 51 5.31 -16.03 4.15
C THR A 51 4.70 -15.07 3.15
N VAL A 52 5.32 -13.91 2.97
CA VAL A 52 4.94 -12.91 1.96
C VAL A 52 6.06 -12.78 0.95
N THR A 53 5.74 -12.98 -0.33
CA THR A 53 6.65 -12.77 -1.45
C THR A 53 6.15 -11.58 -2.26
N ALA A 54 6.93 -10.51 -2.29
CA ALA A 54 6.64 -9.28 -3.03
C ALA A 54 7.65 -9.10 -4.17
N VAL A 55 7.16 -8.83 -5.37
CA VAL A 55 7.97 -8.50 -6.55
C VAL A 55 7.54 -7.13 -7.05
N ASN A 56 8.45 -6.17 -7.04
CA ASN A 56 8.23 -4.79 -7.53
C ASN A 56 7.01 -4.09 -6.91
N VAL A 57 6.64 -4.48 -5.69
CA VAL A 57 5.57 -3.84 -4.90
C VAL A 57 6.05 -3.61 -3.48
N GLU A 58 5.63 -2.49 -2.91
CA GLU A 58 5.64 -2.29 -1.46
C GLU A 58 4.39 -2.96 -0.87
N TRP A 59 4.47 -3.37 0.40
CA TRP A 59 3.38 -4.04 1.08
C TRP A 59 3.33 -3.65 2.55
N GLU A 60 2.15 -3.81 3.15
CA GLU A 60 1.88 -3.56 4.56
C GLU A 60 1.05 -4.70 5.17
N VAL A 61 1.07 -4.83 6.50
CA VAL A 61 0.20 -5.74 7.24
C VAL A 61 -0.76 -4.93 8.06
N ARG A 62 -2.04 -5.33 8.06
CA ARG A 62 -3.06 -4.77 8.93
C ARG A 62 -3.84 -5.90 9.58
N VAL A 63 -4.10 -5.75 10.86
CA VAL A 63 -4.99 -6.60 11.65
C VAL A 63 -6.17 -5.72 12.05
N SER A 64 -7.40 -6.23 11.93
CA SER A 64 -8.57 -5.46 12.35
C SER A 64 -8.55 -5.24 13.86
N ASP A 65 -9.10 -4.12 14.32
CA ASP A 65 -9.13 -3.80 15.76
C ASP A 65 -9.89 -4.86 16.58
N THR A 66 -10.87 -5.52 15.98
CA THR A 66 -11.59 -6.63 16.61
C THR A 66 -10.70 -7.87 16.77
N ALA A 67 -9.77 -8.10 15.86
CA ALA A 67 -8.86 -9.25 15.88
C ALA A 67 -7.62 -9.02 16.76
N SER A 68 -7.15 -7.77 16.83
CA SER A 68 -5.94 -7.42 17.59
C SER A 68 -6.07 -7.60 19.10
N ALA A 69 -7.29 -7.70 19.63
CA ALA A 69 -7.52 -7.93 21.06
C ALA A 69 -7.21 -9.37 21.52
N TRP A 70 -7.10 -10.33 20.60
CA TRP A 70 -6.91 -11.76 20.91
C TRP A 70 -5.83 -12.47 20.09
N LEU A 71 -5.19 -11.77 19.15
CA LEU A 71 -3.95 -12.18 18.48
C LEU A 71 -2.73 -11.66 19.25
#